data_AF-A0A7C4V3X8-F1
#
_entry.id   AF-A0A7C4V3X8-F1
#
_cell.length_a   1.000
_cell.length_b   1.000
_cell.length_c   1.000
_cell.angle_alpha   90.00
_cell.angle_beta   90.00
_cell.angle_gamma   90.00
#
_symmetry.space_group_name_H-M   'P 1'
#
loop_
_entity.id
_entity.type
_entity.pdbx_description
1 polymer ?
#
loop_
_entity_poly.entity_id
_entity_poly.type
_entity_poly.pdbx_seq_one_letter_code
_entity_poly.pdbx_strand_id
1 'polypeptide(L)'
;MRKARAAQPIASHPSPADRHPSRAPATERLRLTIEHAAHLLPAQGPIGVFIHHNTLHAYEHLPFHEGVKCGAETFGCEPYLAEERYRQALRRGRIRFAELQQELREQLGDRADEPLLQFGTRFELRLAMLQYPLRYGPTAELKWFMEETEALRQVREEASAYVRERLIAETRRWAMRDLRVLRSNGRKGKKLPGGPAEPAWVRELFEGFEERSIETWRDDVWEAFTLHALWR
;
A
#
# COMPACT_ATOMS: atom_id res chain seq x y z
N MET A 1 63.31 17.08 -101.79
CA MET A 1 63.95 15.74 -101.71
C MET A 1 64.46 15.57 -100.28
N ARG A 2 63.87 14.66 -99.48
CA ARG A 2 64.50 13.42 -98.94
C ARG A 2 65.89 13.71 -98.34
N LYS A 3 66.20 13.54 -97.06
CA LYS A 3 65.98 12.49 -96.02
C LYS A 3 66.82 13.01 -94.80
N ALA A 4 66.76 12.59 -93.55
CA ALA A 4 66.09 11.56 -92.80
C ALA A 4 66.16 11.95 -91.30
N ARG A 5 65.28 11.35 -90.52
CA ARG A 5 65.10 11.44 -89.07
C ARG A 5 65.98 10.39 -88.37
N ALA A 6 66.37 10.67 -87.11
CA ALA A 6 66.76 9.77 -85.99
C ALA A 6 68.05 10.25 -85.30
N ALA A 7 68.21 10.31 -83.98
CA ALA A 7 67.33 10.04 -82.83
C ALA A 7 67.89 10.83 -81.61
N GLN A 8 67.00 11.25 -80.70
CA GLN A 8 67.34 11.99 -79.47
C GLN A 8 67.94 11.08 -78.39
N PRO A 9 68.77 11.64 -77.49
CA PRO A 9 68.85 11.18 -76.11
C PRO A 9 68.36 12.26 -75.12
N ILE A 10 67.32 11.87 -74.37
CA ILE A 10 67.05 12.00 -72.92
C ILE A 10 67.44 13.30 -72.17
N ALA A 11 66.43 13.81 -71.46
CA ALA A 11 66.29 15.04 -70.69
C ALA A 11 67.33 15.32 -69.58
N SER A 12 67.51 16.61 -69.28
CA SER A 12 67.82 17.08 -67.91
C SER A 12 66.80 18.17 -67.53
N HIS A 13 65.77 17.74 -66.80
CA HIS A 13 64.89 18.63 -66.06
C HIS A 13 65.67 19.31 -64.92
N PRO A 14 65.37 20.57 -64.56
CA PRO A 14 65.93 21.17 -63.36
C PRO A 14 65.48 20.37 -62.12
N SER A 15 66.47 20.10 -61.28
CA SER A 15 66.35 19.41 -59.99
C SER A 15 65.18 19.94 -59.15
N PRO A 16 64.29 19.07 -58.60
CA PRO A 16 63.31 19.47 -57.61
C PRO A 16 63.99 19.52 -56.23
N ALA A 17 64.87 20.49 -56.05
CA ALA A 17 65.36 20.83 -54.73
C ALA A 17 64.33 21.74 -54.03
N ASP A 18 63.93 21.30 -52.84
CA ASP A 18 63.24 22.05 -51.80
C ASP A 18 61.76 22.43 -52.02
N ARG A 19 60.89 21.43 -51.96
CA ARG A 19 59.59 21.59 -51.31
C ARG A 19 59.67 21.07 -49.88
N HIS A 20 60.25 21.87 -48.99
CA HIS A 20 59.99 21.70 -47.57
C HIS A 20 58.50 22.00 -47.32
N PRO A 21 57.72 21.06 -46.74
CA PRO A 21 56.38 21.41 -46.29
C PRO A 21 56.55 22.47 -45.21
N SER A 22 56.01 23.66 -45.43
CA SER A 22 56.00 24.72 -44.42
C SER A 22 55.36 24.13 -43.17
N ARG A 23 56.18 23.84 -42.16
CA ARG A 23 55.70 23.43 -40.83
C ARG A 23 54.75 24.54 -40.40
N ALA A 24 53.46 24.22 -40.30
CA ALA A 24 52.50 25.14 -39.72
C ALA A 24 53.08 25.69 -38.41
N PRO A 25 52.91 27.00 -38.12
CA PRO A 25 53.45 27.62 -36.91
C PRO A 25 53.15 26.74 -35.70
N ALA A 26 54.07 26.66 -34.73
CA ALA A 26 53.89 25.78 -33.57
C ALA A 26 52.51 25.97 -32.89
N THR A 27 52.00 27.20 -32.90
CA THR A 27 50.67 27.60 -32.45
C THR A 27 49.54 26.95 -33.22
N GLU A 28 49.66 26.83 -34.55
CA GLU A 28 48.64 26.21 -35.40
C GLU A 28 48.58 24.70 -35.16
N ARG A 29 49.73 24.05 -35.01
CA ARG A 29 49.77 22.63 -34.63
C ARG A 29 49.19 22.37 -33.24
N LEU A 30 49.51 23.25 -32.29
CA LEU A 30 48.93 23.18 -30.94
C LEU A 30 47.42 23.35 -30.99
N ARG A 31 46.93 24.33 -31.75
CA ARG A 31 45.50 24.58 -31.95
C ARG A 31 44.78 23.37 -32.55
N LEU A 32 45.32 22.82 -33.65
CA LEU A 32 44.76 21.62 -34.28
C LEU A 32 44.76 20.40 -33.35
N THR A 33 45.79 20.28 -32.51
CA THR A 33 45.89 19.18 -31.53
C THR A 33 44.87 19.36 -30.40
N ILE A 34 44.65 20.59 -29.93
CA ILE A 34 43.62 20.91 -28.92
C ILE A 34 42.22 20.66 -29.50
N GLU A 35 41.94 21.14 -30.71
CA GLU A 35 40.65 20.90 -31.38
C GLU A 35 40.42 19.40 -31.57
N HIS A 36 41.42 18.65 -32.03
CA HIS A 36 41.32 17.20 -32.18
C HIS A 36 41.10 16.48 -30.83
N ALA A 37 41.83 16.86 -29.79
CA ALA A 37 41.67 16.29 -28.45
C ALA A 37 40.30 16.62 -27.83
N ALA A 38 39.76 17.81 -28.09
CA ALA A 38 38.44 18.21 -27.60
C ALA A 38 37.32 17.33 -28.19
N HIS A 39 37.44 16.85 -29.43
CA HIS A 39 36.48 15.90 -30.03
C HIS A 39 36.50 14.52 -29.37
N LEU A 40 37.57 14.17 -28.64
CA LEU A 40 37.66 12.91 -27.89
C LEU A 40 37.08 13.03 -26.48
N LEU A 41 36.77 14.24 -26.02
CA LEU A 41 36.09 14.46 -24.76
C LEU A 41 34.58 14.28 -24.94
N PRO A 42 33.88 13.72 -23.95
CA PRO A 42 32.42 13.69 -23.96
C PRO A 42 31.88 15.12 -24.11
N ALA A 43 30.87 15.29 -24.98
CA ALA A 43 30.19 16.59 -25.15
C ALA A 43 29.48 17.06 -23.86
N GLN A 44 29.29 16.16 -22.89
CA GLN A 44 28.72 16.44 -21.58
C GLN A 44 29.82 16.38 -20.52
N GLY A 45 29.91 17.43 -19.70
CA GLY A 45 30.78 17.42 -18.52
C GLY A 45 30.40 16.32 -17.52
N PRO A 46 31.28 15.99 -16.56
CA PRO A 46 30.98 15.00 -15.54
C PRO A 46 29.70 15.37 -14.79
N ILE A 47 28.69 14.47 -14.85
CA ILE A 47 27.41 14.65 -14.19
C ILE A 47 27.62 14.49 -12.68
N GLY A 48 27.74 15.62 -11.96
CA GLY A 48 27.93 15.61 -10.51
C GLY A 48 26.68 15.22 -9.71
N VAL A 49 25.49 15.31 -10.31
CA VAL A 49 24.20 14.96 -9.69
C VAL A 49 23.25 14.41 -10.76
N PHE A 50 22.68 13.23 -10.54
CA PHE A 50 21.66 12.64 -11.41
C PHE A 50 20.27 13.12 -10.98
N ILE A 51 19.73 14.13 -11.66
CA ILE A 51 18.31 14.48 -11.55
C ILE A 51 17.56 13.53 -12.49
N HIS A 52 16.97 12.49 -11.93
CA HIS A 52 16.07 11.62 -12.67
C HIS A 52 14.86 12.47 -13.09
N HIS A 53 14.65 12.62 -14.40
CA HIS A 53 13.40 13.20 -14.90
C HIS A 53 12.23 12.43 -14.26
N ASN A 54 11.24 13.16 -13.74
CA ASN A 54 10.02 12.56 -13.24
C ASN A 54 9.42 11.68 -14.34
N THR A 55 9.27 10.38 -14.08
CA THR A 55 8.72 9.42 -15.05
C THR A 55 7.31 9.81 -15.50
N LEU A 56 6.62 10.64 -14.71
CA LEU A 56 5.30 11.16 -15.02
C LEU A 56 5.30 12.52 -15.74
N HIS A 57 6.45 13.06 -16.16
CA HIS A 57 6.56 14.38 -16.80
C HIS A 57 5.63 14.52 -18.02
N ALA A 58 5.48 13.46 -18.81
CA ALA A 58 4.57 13.45 -19.97
C ALA A 58 3.08 13.64 -19.58
N TYR A 59 2.72 13.41 -18.32
CA TYR A 59 1.36 13.46 -17.80
C TYR A 59 1.14 14.61 -16.81
N GLU A 60 2.07 15.56 -16.68
CA GLU A 60 1.96 16.69 -15.73
C GLU A 60 0.79 17.63 -16.01
N HIS A 61 0.25 17.59 -17.23
CA HIS A 61 -0.95 18.31 -17.61
C HIS A 61 -2.25 17.67 -17.09
N LEU A 62 -2.19 16.45 -16.54
CA LEU A 62 -3.32 15.72 -15.99
C LEU A 62 -3.40 15.87 -14.46
N PRO A 63 -4.60 15.78 -13.87
CA PRO A 63 -4.75 15.57 -12.43
C PRO A 63 -3.90 14.38 -11.96
N PHE A 64 -3.32 14.48 -10.76
CA PHE A 64 -2.35 13.51 -10.24
C PHE A 64 -2.81 12.05 -10.41
N HIS A 65 -4.03 11.72 -9.98
CA HIS A 65 -4.55 10.35 -10.08
C HIS A 65 -4.73 9.85 -11.51
N GLU A 66 -5.02 10.74 -12.45
CA GLU A 66 -5.12 10.40 -13.86
C GLU A 66 -3.74 10.19 -14.47
N GLY A 67 -2.80 11.09 -14.21
CA GLY A 67 -1.42 10.95 -14.70
C GLY A 67 -0.71 9.71 -14.17
N VAL A 68 -0.93 9.37 -12.90
CA VAL A 68 -0.41 8.16 -12.26
C VAL A 68 -1.00 6.88 -12.90
N LYS A 69 -2.30 6.88 -13.25
CA LYS A 69 -2.93 5.76 -13.98
C LYS A 69 -2.41 5.64 -15.42
N CYS A 70 -2.29 6.74 -16.15
CA CYS A 70 -1.71 6.73 -17.50
C CYS A 70 -0.25 6.24 -17.49
N GLY A 71 0.53 6.63 -16.48
CA GLY A 71 1.88 6.10 -16.26
C GLY A 71 1.86 4.59 -16.00
N ALA A 72 0.95 4.11 -15.14
CA ALA A 72 0.80 2.68 -14.85
C ALA A 72 0.56 1.84 -16.11
N GLU A 73 -0.35 2.29 -16.97
CA GLU A 73 -0.68 1.64 -18.24
C GLU A 73 0.51 1.65 -19.21
N THR A 74 1.23 2.76 -19.28
CA THR A 74 2.35 2.94 -20.20
C THR A 74 3.58 2.13 -19.79
N PHE A 75 3.85 2.04 -18.48
CA PHE A 75 5.04 1.39 -17.94
C PHE A 75 4.78 -0.01 -17.38
N GLY A 76 3.53 -0.46 -17.36
CA GLY A 76 3.13 -1.77 -16.83
C GLY A 76 3.48 -1.95 -15.35
N CYS A 77 3.25 -0.93 -14.52
CA CYS A 77 3.65 -0.92 -13.11
C CYS A 77 2.47 -0.67 -12.15
N GLU A 78 2.66 -1.03 -10.89
CA GLU A 78 1.74 -0.67 -9.80
C GLU A 78 2.03 0.76 -9.34
N PRO A 79 1.12 1.71 -9.55
CA PRO A 79 1.48 3.12 -9.47
C PRO A 79 1.20 3.72 -8.07
N TYR A 80 0.62 2.91 -7.17
CA TYR A 80 0.35 3.25 -5.78
C TYR A 80 1.11 2.32 -4.85
N LEU A 81 1.35 2.78 -3.62
CA LEU A 81 1.85 1.91 -2.57
C LEU A 81 0.81 0.83 -2.22
N ALA A 82 1.28 -0.34 -1.79
CA ALA A 82 0.42 -1.34 -1.18
C ALA A 82 -0.31 -0.76 0.04
N GLU A 83 -1.54 -1.20 0.28
CA GLU A 83 -2.41 -0.68 1.35
C GLU A 83 -1.73 -0.70 2.73
N GLU A 84 -0.99 -1.76 3.02
CA GLU A 84 -0.23 -1.92 4.28
C GLU A 84 0.78 -0.78 4.49
N ARG A 85 1.39 -0.23 3.43
CA ARG A 85 2.31 0.91 3.53
C ARG A 85 1.58 2.19 3.92
N TYR A 86 0.37 2.42 3.41
CA TYR A 86 -0.46 3.55 3.85
C TYR A 86 -0.87 3.40 5.31
N ARG A 87 -1.27 2.20 5.74
CA ARG A 87 -1.61 1.91 7.15
C ARG A 87 -0.40 2.10 8.08
N GLN A 88 0.80 1.74 7.63
CA GLN A 88 2.04 2.02 8.39
C GLN A 88 2.33 3.52 8.46
N ALA A 89 2.12 4.26 7.37
CA ALA A 89 2.27 5.72 7.35
C ALA A 89 1.28 6.40 8.31
N LEU A 90 0.04 5.90 8.39
CA LEU A 90 -0.96 6.34 9.38
C LEU A 90 -0.51 6.05 10.82
N ARG A 91 -0.10 4.80 11.11
CA ARG A 91 0.39 4.40 12.44
C ARG A 91 1.61 5.20 12.91
N ARG A 92 2.51 5.57 11.98
CA ARG A 92 3.71 6.37 12.27
C ARG A 92 3.45 7.89 12.29
N GLY A 93 2.22 8.33 12.03
CA GLY A 93 1.85 9.74 12.01
C GLY A 93 2.33 10.51 10.77
N ARG A 94 2.84 9.82 9.74
CA ARG A 94 3.14 10.46 8.43
C ARG A 94 1.86 10.89 7.72
N ILE A 95 0.81 10.08 7.83
CA ILE A 95 -0.57 10.48 7.51
C ILE A 95 -1.22 10.81 8.85
N ARG A 96 -1.72 12.04 9.04
CA ARG A 96 -2.36 12.40 10.30
C ARG A 96 -3.79 11.88 10.29
N PHE A 97 -4.22 11.29 11.40
CA PHE A 97 -5.58 10.77 11.52
C PHE A 97 -6.65 11.84 11.28
N ALA A 98 -6.42 13.08 11.75
CA ALA A 98 -7.33 14.20 11.53
C ALA A 98 -7.43 14.60 10.05
N GLU A 99 -6.33 14.54 9.28
CA GLU A 99 -6.36 14.79 7.83
C GLU A 99 -7.14 13.68 7.12
N LEU A 100 -6.90 12.42 7.48
CA LEU A 100 -7.66 11.30 6.93
C LEU A 100 -9.16 11.44 7.17
N GLN A 101 -9.55 11.89 8.38
CA GLN A 101 -10.95 12.17 8.70
C GLN A 101 -11.52 13.30 7.85
N GLN A 102 -10.77 14.40 7.69
CA GLN A 102 -11.20 15.54 6.88
C GLN A 102 -11.39 15.14 5.42
N GLU A 103 -10.36 14.55 4.80
CA GLU A 103 -10.38 14.11 3.41
C GLU A 103 -11.52 13.10 3.15
N LEU A 104 -11.73 12.16 4.07
CA LEU A 104 -12.82 11.20 3.93
C LEU A 104 -14.20 11.87 4.02
N ARG A 105 -14.37 12.88 4.88
CA ARG A 105 -15.62 13.65 4.93
C ARG A 105 -15.84 14.44 3.64
N GLU A 106 -14.81 15.12 3.15
CA GLU A 106 -14.88 15.89 1.90
C GLU A 106 -15.23 14.98 0.72
N GLN A 107 -14.61 13.80 0.63
CA GLN A 107 -14.90 12.81 -0.41
C GLN A 107 -16.32 12.23 -0.32
N LEU A 108 -16.84 12.04 0.89
CA LEU A 108 -18.19 11.51 1.10
C LEU A 108 -19.28 12.57 0.91
N GLY A 109 -18.98 13.84 1.18
CA GLY A 109 -19.93 14.95 1.14
C GLY A 109 -21.18 14.64 1.98
N ASP A 110 -22.35 14.94 1.42
CA ASP A 110 -23.66 14.74 2.08
C ASP A 110 -23.92 13.28 2.50
N ARG A 111 -23.23 12.32 1.88
CA ARG A 111 -23.37 10.89 2.15
C ARG A 111 -22.64 10.44 3.42
N ALA A 112 -21.86 11.32 4.05
CA ALA A 112 -21.07 11.01 5.24
C ALA A 112 -21.96 10.63 6.41
N ASP A 113 -23.03 11.40 6.64
CA ASP A 113 -23.95 11.25 7.78
C ASP A 113 -25.12 10.31 7.50
N GLU A 114 -25.15 9.68 6.32
CA GLU A 114 -26.16 8.67 6.02
C GLU A 114 -26.05 7.50 7.01
N PRO A 115 -27.13 7.16 7.72
CA PRO A 115 -27.13 6.06 8.67
C PRO A 115 -27.02 4.72 7.93
N LEU A 116 -26.11 3.88 8.39
CA LEU A 116 -25.94 2.50 7.93
C LEU A 116 -26.35 1.53 9.03
N LEU A 117 -27.66 1.27 9.11
CA LEU A 117 -28.27 0.29 10.01
C LEU A 117 -27.72 0.43 11.46
N GLN A 118 -27.01 -0.58 11.94
CA GLN A 118 -26.50 -0.70 13.30
C GLN A 118 -25.04 -0.20 13.43
N PHE A 119 -24.39 0.16 12.32
CA PHE A 119 -22.95 0.47 12.26
C PHE A 119 -22.64 1.97 12.37
N GLY A 120 -23.64 2.78 12.73
CA GLY A 120 -23.51 4.23 12.77
C GLY A 120 -23.64 4.86 11.37
N THR A 121 -22.80 5.84 11.05
CA THR A 121 -22.84 6.53 9.76
C THR A 121 -21.92 5.89 8.72
N ARG A 122 -22.13 6.20 7.45
CA ARG A 122 -21.22 5.77 6.38
C ARG A 122 -19.79 6.26 6.59
N PHE A 123 -19.62 7.47 7.12
CA PHE A 123 -18.31 7.99 7.48
C PHE A 123 -17.61 7.12 8.53
N GLU A 124 -18.31 6.77 9.61
CA GLU A 124 -17.75 5.94 10.69
C GLU A 124 -17.32 4.57 10.17
N LEU A 125 -18.16 3.93 9.35
CA LEU A 125 -17.83 2.63 8.74
C LEU A 125 -16.59 2.73 7.84
N ARG A 126 -16.54 3.70 6.92
CA ARG A 126 -15.39 3.84 6.00
C ARG A 126 -14.11 4.22 6.74
N LEU A 127 -14.21 5.07 7.76
CA LEU A 127 -13.06 5.43 8.58
C LEU A 127 -12.51 4.19 9.31
N ALA A 128 -13.40 3.37 9.87
CA ALA A 128 -13.02 2.12 10.50
C ALA A 128 -12.35 1.16 9.51
N MET A 129 -12.87 1.03 8.28
CA MET A 129 -12.24 0.21 7.23
C MET A 129 -10.83 0.70 6.87
N LEU A 130 -10.61 2.02 6.80
CA LEU A 130 -9.29 2.60 6.50
C LEU A 130 -8.31 2.50 7.68
N GLN A 131 -8.83 2.47 8.91
CA GLN A 131 -8.01 2.36 10.11
C GLN A 131 -7.63 0.90 10.41
N TYR A 132 -8.60 -0.01 10.36
CA TYR A 132 -8.44 -1.40 10.77
C TYR A 132 -8.44 -2.32 9.55
N PRO A 133 -7.40 -3.15 9.36
CA PRO A 133 -7.38 -4.08 8.24
C PRO A 133 -8.49 -5.11 8.40
N LEU A 134 -9.22 -5.36 7.31
CA LEU A 134 -10.19 -6.43 7.21
C LEU A 134 -9.49 -7.63 6.57
N ARG A 135 -9.57 -8.79 7.22
CA ARG A 135 -9.13 -10.04 6.60
C ARG A 135 -10.22 -10.48 5.63
N TYR A 136 -9.85 -10.67 4.38
CA TYR A 136 -10.71 -11.25 3.35
C TYR A 136 -10.08 -12.56 2.88
N GLY A 137 -10.93 -13.54 2.59
CA GLY A 137 -10.53 -14.85 2.10
C GLY A 137 -11.75 -15.69 1.78
N PRO A 138 -11.60 -16.80 1.04
CA PRO A 138 -12.67 -17.76 0.86
C PRO A 138 -13.19 -18.27 2.22
N THR A 139 -14.46 -18.69 2.27
CA THR A 139 -15.08 -19.19 3.51
C THR A 139 -14.25 -20.29 4.20
N ALA A 140 -13.59 -21.16 3.43
CA ALA A 140 -12.73 -22.21 3.98
C ALA A 140 -11.49 -21.65 4.69
N GLU A 141 -10.86 -20.61 4.13
CA GLU A 141 -9.68 -19.96 4.73
C GLU A 141 -10.06 -19.23 6.02
N LEU A 142 -11.20 -18.52 6.02
CA LEU A 142 -11.69 -17.84 7.22
C LEU A 142 -12.04 -18.83 8.33
N LYS A 143 -12.69 -19.96 8.00
CA LYS A 143 -12.97 -21.02 8.97
C LYS A 143 -11.70 -21.62 9.55
N TRP A 144 -10.75 -21.99 8.69
CA TRP A 144 -9.45 -22.51 9.15
C TRP A 144 -8.72 -21.50 10.02
N PHE A 145 -8.69 -20.21 9.63
CA PHE A 145 -8.07 -19.16 10.42
C PHE A 145 -8.72 -19.02 11.80
N MET A 146 -10.04 -19.08 11.88
CA MET A 146 -10.75 -19.00 13.16
C MET A 146 -10.52 -20.23 14.05
N GLU A 147 -10.36 -21.41 13.46
CA GLU A 147 -10.10 -22.65 14.19
C GLU A 147 -8.65 -22.77 14.66
N GLU A 148 -7.70 -22.33 13.84
CA GLU A 148 -6.25 -22.49 14.07
C GLU A 148 -5.61 -21.30 14.80
N THR A 149 -6.34 -20.19 14.96
CA THR A 149 -5.81 -19.00 15.64
C THR A 149 -6.68 -18.57 16.82
N GLU A 150 -6.11 -17.70 17.64
CA GLU A 150 -6.78 -17.10 18.80
C GLU A 150 -7.83 -16.02 18.40
N ALA A 151 -8.30 -15.98 17.15
CA ALA A 151 -9.18 -14.93 16.64
C ALA A 151 -10.53 -14.82 17.38
N LEU A 152 -11.03 -15.93 17.93
CA LEU A 152 -12.23 -15.94 18.79
C LEU A 152 -11.91 -16.00 20.29
N ARG A 153 -10.62 -15.92 20.66
CA ARG A 153 -10.15 -16.02 22.05
C ARG A 153 -9.58 -14.71 22.56
N GLN A 154 -8.96 -13.92 21.69
CA GLN A 154 -8.32 -12.66 22.04
C GLN A 154 -8.83 -11.52 21.16
N VAL A 155 -9.13 -10.39 21.78
CA VAL A 155 -9.48 -9.17 21.07
C VAL A 155 -8.24 -8.71 20.30
N ARG A 156 -8.48 -8.29 19.06
CA ARG A 156 -7.47 -7.74 18.16
C ARG A 156 -6.58 -6.68 18.83
N GLU A 157 -5.28 -6.76 18.56
CA GLU A 157 -4.27 -5.83 19.12
C GLU A 157 -4.54 -4.36 18.76
N GLU A 158 -5.21 -4.09 17.65
CA GLU A 158 -5.53 -2.72 17.24
C GLU A 158 -6.64 -2.09 18.08
N ALA A 159 -7.42 -2.89 18.83
CA ALA A 159 -8.43 -2.38 19.74
C ALA A 159 -7.78 -1.85 21.02
N SER A 160 -8.15 -0.64 21.42
CA SER A 160 -7.67 -0.07 22.70
C SER A 160 -8.10 -0.93 23.90
N ALA A 161 -7.30 -0.92 24.96
CA ALA A 161 -7.62 -1.58 26.22
C ALA A 161 -9.00 -1.16 26.77
N TYR A 162 -9.34 0.12 26.64
CA TYR A 162 -10.66 0.65 27.03
C TYR A 162 -11.81 0.00 26.26
N VAL A 163 -11.69 -0.12 24.93
CA VAL A 163 -12.72 -0.77 24.10
C VAL A 163 -12.85 -2.24 24.47
N ARG A 164 -11.72 -2.95 24.65
CA ARG A 164 -11.69 -4.35 25.09
C ARG A 164 -12.40 -4.54 26.43
N GLU A 165 -12.03 -3.77 27.45
CA GLU A 165 -12.64 -3.86 28.78
C GLU A 165 -14.12 -3.54 28.76
N ARG A 166 -14.52 -2.50 28.03
CA ARG A 166 -15.93 -2.11 27.89
C ARG A 166 -16.76 -3.21 27.23
N LEU A 167 -16.27 -3.79 26.14
CA LEU A 167 -16.92 -4.87 25.39
C LEU A 167 -17.16 -6.10 26.29
N ILE A 168 -16.13 -6.50 27.05
CA ILE A 168 -16.20 -7.61 28.00
C ILE A 168 -17.17 -7.29 29.13
N ALA A 169 -17.13 -6.08 29.70
CA ALA A 169 -17.99 -5.67 30.80
C ALA A 169 -19.48 -5.56 30.38
N GLU A 170 -19.77 -5.11 29.16
CA GLU A 170 -21.13 -5.10 28.59
C GLU A 170 -21.65 -6.52 28.39
N THR A 171 -20.85 -7.40 27.79
CA THR A 171 -21.23 -8.81 27.59
C THR A 171 -21.42 -9.55 28.90
N ARG A 172 -20.55 -9.34 29.89
CA ARG A 172 -20.68 -9.93 31.23
C ARG A 172 -21.97 -9.49 31.91
N ARG A 173 -22.32 -8.20 31.84
CA ARG A 173 -23.57 -7.68 32.40
C ARG A 173 -24.79 -8.29 31.71
N TRP A 174 -24.79 -8.37 30.38
CA TRP A 174 -25.84 -9.02 29.60
C TRP A 174 -25.99 -10.51 29.94
N ALA A 175 -24.89 -11.27 29.94
CA ALA A 175 -24.90 -12.70 30.25
C ALA A 175 -25.42 -12.99 31.67
N MET A 176 -24.99 -12.18 32.65
CA MET A 176 -25.42 -12.33 34.05
C MET A 176 -26.87 -11.92 34.29
N ARG A 177 -27.38 -10.91 33.57
CA ARG A 177 -28.73 -10.38 33.74
C ARG A 177 -29.78 -11.12 32.91
N ASP A 178 -29.57 -11.21 31.62
CA ASP A 178 -30.63 -11.57 30.66
C ASP A 178 -30.57 -13.06 30.33
N LEU A 179 -29.36 -13.59 30.14
CA LEU A 179 -29.15 -14.97 29.68
C LEU A 179 -29.38 -16.01 30.79
N ARG A 180 -28.92 -15.72 32.02
CA ARG A 180 -29.16 -16.59 33.19
C ARG A 180 -30.65 -16.66 33.56
N VAL A 181 -31.37 -15.55 33.45
CA VAL A 181 -32.82 -15.51 33.73
C VAL A 181 -33.58 -16.34 32.70
N LEU A 182 -33.27 -16.19 31.41
CA LEU A 182 -33.84 -17.01 30.32
C LEU A 182 -33.63 -18.52 30.55
N ARG A 183 -32.42 -18.95 30.98
CA ARG A 183 -32.12 -20.37 31.24
C ARG A 183 -32.66 -20.92 32.56
N SER A 184 -32.67 -20.11 33.63
CA SER A 184 -33.23 -20.54 34.94
C SER A 184 -34.73 -20.83 34.84
N ASN A 185 -35.46 -20.07 34.03
CA ASN A 185 -36.86 -20.32 33.71
C ASN A 185 -37.04 -21.56 32.81
N GLY A 186 -36.11 -21.83 31.90
CA GLY A 186 -36.08 -23.05 31.07
C GLY A 186 -35.83 -24.34 31.86
N ARG A 187 -34.87 -24.35 32.80
CA ARG A 187 -34.55 -25.53 33.64
C ARG A 187 -35.60 -25.86 34.70
N LYS A 188 -36.36 -24.88 35.20
CA LYS A 188 -37.41 -25.10 36.22
C LYS A 188 -38.77 -25.57 35.66
N GLY A 189 -38.87 -25.87 34.37
CA GLY A 189 -40.09 -26.44 33.78
C GLY A 189 -41.34 -25.54 33.87
N LYS A 190 -41.20 -24.29 34.31
CA LYS A 190 -42.31 -23.34 34.40
C LYS A 190 -42.34 -22.56 33.09
N LYS A 191 -42.94 -23.16 32.04
CA LYS A 191 -43.39 -22.42 30.86
C LYS A 191 -44.36 -21.34 31.34
N LEU A 192 -43.89 -20.10 31.50
CA LEU A 192 -44.81 -18.96 31.46
C LEU A 192 -45.43 -18.95 30.06
N PRO A 193 -46.76 -18.94 29.92
CA PRO A 193 -47.40 -18.85 28.61
C PRO A 193 -47.01 -17.50 27.99
N GLY A 194 -46.22 -17.53 26.92
CA GLY A 194 -45.82 -16.34 26.15
C GLY A 194 -44.39 -15.83 26.35
N GLY A 195 -43.55 -16.48 27.16
CA GLY A 195 -42.12 -16.13 27.23
C GLY A 195 -41.37 -16.57 25.96
N PRO A 196 -40.46 -15.75 25.39
CA PRO A 196 -39.69 -16.15 24.22
C PRO A 196 -38.87 -17.40 24.54
N ALA A 197 -39.00 -18.42 23.69
CA ALA A 197 -38.19 -19.62 23.78
C ALA A 197 -36.70 -19.25 23.64
N GLU A 198 -35.84 -19.90 24.42
CA GLU A 198 -34.40 -19.69 24.35
C GLU A 198 -33.88 -19.90 22.90
N PRO A 199 -33.25 -18.88 22.29
CA PRO A 199 -32.69 -19.02 20.94
C PRO A 199 -31.66 -20.16 20.89
N ALA A 200 -31.68 -20.97 19.84
CA ALA A 200 -30.79 -22.13 19.72
C ALA A 200 -29.30 -21.76 19.81
N TRP A 201 -28.92 -20.60 19.24
CA TRP A 201 -27.55 -20.10 19.26
C TRP A 201 -27.01 -19.83 20.67
N VAL A 202 -27.87 -19.48 21.64
CA VAL A 202 -27.47 -19.27 23.03
C VAL A 202 -27.02 -20.58 23.67
N ARG A 203 -27.67 -21.70 23.33
CA ARG A 203 -27.28 -23.02 23.85
C ARG A 203 -25.93 -23.43 23.30
N GLU A 204 -25.76 -23.31 21.99
CA GLU A 204 -24.50 -23.61 21.32
C GLU A 204 -23.34 -22.74 21.83
N LEU A 205 -23.61 -21.47 22.14
CA LEU A 205 -22.61 -20.57 22.72
C LEU A 205 -22.09 -21.10 24.06
N PHE A 206 -22.96 -21.66 24.91
CA PHE A 206 -22.54 -22.23 26.20
C PHE A 206 -21.99 -23.65 26.12
N GLU A 207 -22.20 -24.41 25.04
CA GLU A 207 -21.63 -25.76 24.91
C GLU A 207 -20.09 -25.73 24.89
N GLY A 208 -19.50 -24.63 24.40
CA GLY A 208 -18.05 -24.39 24.42
C GLY A 208 -17.47 -23.86 25.73
N PHE A 209 -18.30 -23.55 26.74
CA PHE A 209 -17.86 -22.91 27.98
C PHE A 209 -18.47 -23.58 29.22
N GLU A 210 -17.70 -23.74 30.30
CA GLU A 210 -18.20 -24.34 31.54
C GLU A 210 -19.17 -23.38 32.28
N GLU A 211 -20.45 -23.42 31.92
CA GLU A 211 -21.53 -22.56 32.44
C GLU A 211 -21.59 -22.53 33.98
N ARG A 212 -21.30 -23.66 34.63
CA ARG A 212 -21.40 -23.83 36.10
C ARG A 212 -20.43 -22.92 36.87
N SER A 213 -19.39 -22.43 36.21
CA SER A 213 -18.36 -21.57 36.79
C SER A 213 -18.42 -20.13 36.27
N ILE A 214 -19.50 -19.70 35.61
CA ILE A 214 -19.62 -18.36 34.99
C ILE A 214 -19.31 -17.21 35.97
N GLU A 215 -19.68 -17.36 37.24
CA GLU A 215 -19.41 -16.34 38.28
C GLU A 215 -17.92 -16.23 38.63
N THR A 216 -17.14 -17.29 38.37
CA THR A 216 -15.72 -17.42 38.66
C THR A 216 -14.86 -17.49 37.39
N TRP A 217 -15.43 -17.21 36.22
CA TRP A 217 -14.66 -17.15 34.98
C TRP A 217 -13.57 -16.08 35.06
N ARG A 218 -12.38 -16.46 34.61
CA ARG A 218 -11.25 -15.55 34.45
C ARG A 218 -11.50 -14.60 33.28
N ASP A 219 -10.74 -13.50 33.24
CA ASP A 219 -10.89 -12.46 32.22
C ASP A 219 -10.64 -12.96 30.80
N ASP A 220 -9.73 -13.91 30.60
CA ASP A 220 -9.46 -14.53 29.30
C ASP A 220 -10.63 -15.39 28.80
N VAL A 221 -11.33 -16.07 29.72
CA VAL A 221 -12.55 -16.83 29.40
C VAL A 221 -13.70 -15.87 29.03
N TRP A 222 -13.82 -14.76 29.75
CA TRP A 222 -14.79 -13.71 29.44
C TRP A 222 -14.53 -13.03 28.09
N GLU A 223 -13.26 -12.84 27.74
CA GLU A 223 -12.84 -12.31 26.45
C GLU A 223 -13.24 -13.26 25.31
N ALA A 224 -12.87 -14.53 25.41
CA ALA A 224 -13.26 -15.54 24.42
C ALA A 224 -14.79 -15.65 24.30
N PHE A 225 -15.50 -15.72 25.42
CA PHE A 225 -16.97 -15.77 25.41
C PHE A 225 -17.58 -14.56 24.69
N THR A 226 -17.02 -13.38 24.91
CA THR A 226 -17.48 -12.14 24.25
C THR A 226 -17.31 -12.21 22.73
N LEU A 227 -16.16 -12.69 22.26
CA LEU A 227 -15.89 -12.81 20.82
C LEU A 227 -16.78 -13.87 20.16
N HIS A 228 -16.99 -15.00 20.83
CA HIS A 228 -17.92 -16.03 20.36
C HIS A 228 -19.38 -15.53 20.34
N ALA A 229 -19.78 -14.68 21.29
CA ALA A 229 -21.12 -14.08 21.31
C ALA A 229 -21.34 -13.08 20.16
N LEU A 230 -20.30 -12.30 19.80
CA LEU A 230 -20.37 -11.33 18.70
C LEU A 230 -20.33 -11.98 17.32
N TRP A 231 -19.80 -13.20 17.21
CA TRP A 231 -19.72 -13.92 15.95
C TRP A 231 -21.04 -14.58 15.52
N ARG A 232 -21.96 -14.82 16.47
CA ARG A 232 -23.23 -15.51 16.23
C ARG A 232 -24.33 -14.56 15.76
#